data_AF-A0A090W4Z7-F1
#
_entry.id   AF-A0A090W4Z7-F1
#
_cell.length_a   1.000
_cell.length_b   1.000
_cell.length_c   1.000
_cell.angle_alpha   90.00
_cell.angle_beta   90.00
_cell.angle_gamma   90.00
#
_symmetry.space_group_name_H-M   'P 1'
#
loop_
_entity.id
_entity.type
_entity.pdbx_description
1 polymer ?
#
loop_
_entity_poly.entity_id
_entity_poly.type
_entity_poly.pdbx_seq_one_letter_code
_entity_poly.pdbx_strand_id
1 'polypeptide(L)'
;MYNNMGLILSTSYLVITLLLKWVSYTKFEAALNNQNIAYLEIDTRPSPLNTILWSANVQTEDAYLLANYSFFDTQPITFESYPKNHELLGNLVEDESVKRMIAISEGWYTINKKDNVLYFNDLRFGLLSLTPKAENFVFKYRMDVDVSGKVTFTEEPKDNRDGKKLISELWQRLKGN
;
A
#
# COMPACT_ATOMS: atom_id res chain seq x y z
N MET A 1 12.63 -32.82 21.59
CA MET A 1 12.66 -33.04 20.11
C MET A 1 11.76 -32.04 19.39
N TYR A 2 10.47 -31.95 19.72
CA TYR A 2 9.53 -31.01 19.09
C TYR A 2 9.93 -29.53 19.19
N ASN A 3 10.49 -29.09 20.32
CA ASN A 3 10.96 -27.70 20.49
C ASN A 3 12.07 -27.34 19.50
N ASN A 4 13.05 -28.22 19.31
CA ASN A 4 14.16 -27.97 18.38
C ASN A 4 13.66 -27.97 16.93
N MET A 5 12.75 -28.87 16.56
CA MET A 5 12.13 -28.86 15.23
C MET A 5 11.35 -27.59 14.99
N GLY A 6 10.54 -27.14 15.97
CA GLY A 6 9.81 -25.88 15.89
C GLY A 6 10.73 -24.68 15.71
N LEU A 7 11.83 -24.62 16.48
CA LEU A 7 12.84 -23.57 16.36
C LEU A 7 13.56 -23.58 15.01
N ILE A 8 13.94 -24.76 14.51
CA ILE A 8 14.61 -24.89 13.21
C ILE A 8 13.65 -24.44 12.10
N LEU A 9 12.40 -24.88 12.13
CA LEU A 9 11.39 -24.50 11.15
C LEU A 9 11.11 -23.00 11.15
N SER A 10 10.87 -22.40 12.32
CA SER A 10 10.59 -20.97 12.44
C SER A 10 11.80 -20.11 12.05
N THR A 11 13.01 -20.51 12.47
CA THR A 11 14.24 -19.79 12.12
C THR A 11 14.53 -19.87 10.64
N SER A 12 14.40 -21.06 10.04
CA SER A 12 14.61 -21.24 8.60
C SER A 12 13.60 -20.40 7.81
N TYR A 13 12.34 -20.36 8.23
CA TYR A 13 11.31 -19.53 7.62
C TYR A 13 11.68 -18.03 7.67
N LEU A 14 12.14 -17.53 8.82
CA LEU A 14 12.55 -16.13 8.95
C LEU A 14 13.76 -15.79 8.08
N VAL A 15 14.78 -16.65 8.06
CA VAL A 15 15.98 -16.46 7.22
C VAL A 15 15.61 -16.44 5.74
N ILE A 16 14.80 -17.41 5.29
CA ILE A 16 14.30 -17.45 3.90
C ILE A 16 13.51 -16.18 3.59
N THR A 17 12.63 -15.73 4.49
CA THR A 17 11.82 -14.53 4.29
C THR A 17 12.68 -13.27 4.16
N LEU A 18 13.76 -13.15 4.94
CA LEU A 18 14.71 -12.03 4.83
C LEU A 18 15.45 -12.04 3.49
N LEU A 19 15.88 -13.22 3.02
CA LEU A 19 16.52 -13.36 1.70
C LEU A 19 15.56 -12.98 0.58
N LEU A 20 14.31 -13.45 0.64
CA LEU A 20 13.29 -13.11 -0.35
C LEU A 20 12.93 -11.62 -0.31
N LYS A 21 12.90 -10.99 0.88
CA LYS A 21 12.74 -9.54 1.03
C LYS A 21 13.86 -8.78 0.33
N TRP A 22 15.10 -9.21 0.51
CA TRP A 22 16.24 -8.56 -0.14
C TRP A 22 16.18 -8.70 -1.67
N VAL A 23 15.83 -9.88 -2.17
CA VAL A 23 15.66 -10.10 -3.62
C VAL A 23 14.51 -9.28 -4.19
N SER A 24 13.35 -9.22 -3.52
CA SER A 24 12.22 -8.41 -4.01
C SER A 24 12.56 -6.91 -4.00
N TYR A 25 13.17 -6.43 -2.91
CA TYR A 25 13.61 -5.03 -2.79
C TYR A 25 14.56 -4.62 -3.92
N THR A 26 15.61 -5.40 -4.18
CA THR A 26 16.56 -5.13 -5.28
C THR A 26 15.91 -5.19 -6.65
N LYS A 27 14.87 -6.01 -6.85
CA LYS A 27 14.09 -6.03 -8.10
C LYS A 27 13.28 -4.76 -8.29
N PHE A 28 12.67 -4.23 -7.24
CA PHE A 28 11.97 -2.94 -7.30
C PHE A 28 12.94 -1.78 -7.56
N GLU A 29 14.08 -1.71 -6.87
CA GLU A 29 15.10 -0.68 -7.11
C GLU A 29 15.63 -0.74 -8.55
N ALA A 30 15.93 -1.93 -9.07
CA ALA A 30 16.36 -2.09 -10.45
C ALA A 30 15.27 -1.64 -11.44
N ALA A 31 13.99 -1.94 -11.16
CA ALA A 31 12.89 -1.49 -12.01
C ALA A 31 12.70 0.03 -11.98
N LEU A 32 12.83 0.68 -10.82
CA LEU A 32 12.79 2.14 -10.67
C LEU A 32 13.93 2.79 -11.45
N ASN A 33 15.16 2.28 -11.29
CA ASN A 33 16.33 2.77 -12.01
C ASN A 33 16.20 2.60 -13.53
N ASN A 34 15.76 1.43 -14.00
CA ASN A 34 15.56 1.17 -15.42
C ASN A 34 14.49 2.08 -16.05
N GLN A 35 13.49 2.48 -15.27
CA GLN A 35 12.43 3.39 -15.69
C GLN A 35 12.76 4.87 -15.43
N ASN A 36 13.97 5.17 -14.91
CA ASN A 36 14.42 6.51 -14.54
C ASN A 36 13.47 7.23 -13.56
N ILE A 37 12.90 6.48 -12.62
CA ILE A 37 11.98 7.01 -11.60
C ILE A 37 12.78 7.41 -10.37
N ALA A 38 12.86 8.71 -10.10
CA ALA A 38 13.39 9.23 -8.84
C ALA A 38 12.37 9.05 -7.71
N TYR A 39 12.85 8.63 -6.53
CA TYR A 39 12.02 8.40 -5.35
C TYR A 39 12.72 8.86 -4.07
N LEU A 40 11.92 9.16 -3.05
CA LEU A 40 12.37 9.60 -1.73
C LEU A 40 12.47 8.40 -0.77
N GLU A 41 11.47 7.53 -0.80
CA GLU A 41 11.37 6.37 0.07
C GLU A 41 10.70 5.21 -0.66
N ILE A 42 11.07 3.99 -0.31
CA ILE A 42 10.43 2.76 -0.80
C ILE A 42 10.17 1.83 0.38
N ASP A 43 8.95 1.31 0.47
CA ASP A 43 8.62 0.22 1.37
C ASP A 43 8.11 -0.99 0.59
N THR A 44 8.55 -2.18 1.00
CA THR A 44 8.25 -3.44 0.33
C THR A 44 7.73 -4.46 1.34
N ARG A 45 6.63 -5.13 0.99
CA ARG A 45 5.98 -6.08 1.88
C ARG A 45 5.51 -7.30 1.09
N PRO A 46 5.58 -8.52 1.66
CA PRO A 46 4.95 -9.66 1.04
C PRO A 46 3.43 -9.49 1.08
N SER A 47 2.76 -9.94 0.03
CA SER A 47 1.31 -10.02 0.01
C SER A 47 0.78 -11.05 1.03
N PRO A 48 -0.50 -10.95 1.44
CA PRO A 48 -1.04 -11.84 2.47
C PRO A 48 -0.82 -13.33 2.18
N LEU A 49 -0.47 -14.08 3.22
CA LEU A 49 -0.40 -15.55 3.23
C LEU A 49 0.70 -16.19 2.34
N ASN A 50 1.69 -15.43 1.86
CA ASN A 50 2.81 -15.98 1.09
C ASN A 50 4.06 -15.09 1.14
N THR A 51 5.19 -15.56 0.62
CA THR A 51 6.46 -14.80 0.49
C THR A 51 6.94 -14.72 -0.97
N ILE A 52 6.05 -14.95 -1.93
CA ILE A 52 6.36 -15.05 -3.38
C ILE A 52 5.96 -13.76 -4.10
N LEU A 53 4.76 -13.26 -3.83
CA LEU A 53 4.23 -12.02 -4.38
C LEU A 53 4.48 -10.89 -3.40
N TRP A 54 5.18 -9.86 -3.86
CA TRP A 54 5.57 -8.69 -3.09
C TRP A 54 4.92 -7.43 -3.66
N SER A 55 4.54 -6.53 -2.78
CA SER A 55 4.05 -5.19 -3.11
C SER A 55 5.08 -4.15 -2.72
N ALA A 56 5.17 -3.09 -3.50
CA ALA A 56 6.00 -1.92 -3.21
C ALA A 56 5.15 -0.65 -3.18
N ASN A 57 5.37 0.16 -2.16
CA ASN A 57 4.95 1.55 -2.11
C ASN A 57 6.19 2.42 -2.28
N VAL A 58 6.19 3.30 -3.27
CA VAL A 58 7.32 4.18 -3.57
C VAL A 58 6.85 5.61 -3.46
N GLN A 59 7.48 6.40 -2.60
CA GLN A 59 7.17 7.81 -2.45
C GLN A 59 8.01 8.64 -3.43
N THR A 60 7.35 9.44 -4.27
CA THR A 60 8.00 10.48 -5.08
C THR A 60 7.71 11.85 -4.48
N GLU A 61 8.13 12.94 -5.13
CA GLU A 61 7.82 14.30 -4.67
C GLU A 61 6.30 14.54 -4.60
N ASP A 62 5.58 14.24 -5.70
CA ASP A 62 4.16 14.58 -5.85
C ASP A 62 3.19 13.39 -5.70
N ALA A 63 3.69 12.15 -5.73
CA ALA A 63 2.85 10.95 -5.80
C ALA A 63 3.39 9.79 -4.96
N TYR A 64 2.54 8.77 -4.81
CA TYR A 64 2.93 7.42 -4.42
C TYR A 64 2.79 6.51 -5.61
N LEU A 65 3.80 5.69 -5.88
CA LEU A 65 3.75 4.65 -6.88
C LEU A 65 3.54 3.30 -6.21
N LEU A 66 2.54 2.56 -6.67
CA LEU A 66 2.23 1.23 -6.19
C LEU A 66 2.58 0.20 -7.26
N ALA A 67 3.26 -0.86 -6.86
CA ALA A 67 3.62 -1.94 -7.77
C ALA A 67 3.54 -3.30 -7.09
N ASN A 68 3.39 -4.35 -7.90
CA ASN A 68 3.42 -5.73 -7.45
C ASN A 68 4.41 -6.53 -8.30
N TYR A 69 5.13 -7.44 -7.65
CA TYR A 69 6.12 -8.31 -8.27
C TYR A 69 6.00 -9.74 -7.71
N SER A 70 5.81 -10.72 -8.57
CA SER A 70 5.95 -12.14 -8.25
C SER A 70 7.30 -12.65 -8.76
N PHE A 71 7.91 -13.58 -8.03
CA PHE A 71 9.10 -14.29 -8.54
C PHE A 71 8.84 -15.11 -9.81
N PHE A 72 7.58 -15.29 -10.20
CA PHE A 72 7.17 -15.94 -11.45
C PHE A 72 6.84 -14.95 -12.58
N ASP A 73 7.08 -13.66 -12.38
CA ASP A 73 6.85 -12.65 -13.42
C ASP A 73 7.79 -12.81 -14.61
N THR A 74 7.26 -12.57 -15.80
CA THR A 74 8.02 -12.55 -17.05
C THR A 74 8.09 -11.16 -17.66
N GLN A 75 7.09 -10.31 -17.39
CA GLN A 75 7.06 -8.93 -17.83
C GLN A 75 7.69 -7.98 -16.79
N PRO A 76 8.20 -6.81 -17.21
CA PRO A 76 8.72 -5.79 -16.30
C PRO A 76 7.70 -5.32 -15.25
N ILE A 77 8.19 -4.81 -14.12
CA ILE A 77 7.36 -4.25 -13.06
C ILE A 77 6.72 -2.95 -13.54
N THR A 78 5.39 -2.88 -13.46
CA THR A 78 4.62 -1.66 -13.74
C THR A 78 4.30 -0.93 -12.45
N PHE A 79 4.50 0.38 -12.46
CA PHE A 79 4.19 1.28 -11.35
C PHE A 79 2.91 2.07 -11.66
N GLU A 80 1.92 1.99 -10.77
CA GLU A 80 0.69 2.77 -10.84
C GLU A 80 0.81 4.01 -9.94
N SER A 81 0.55 5.19 -10.49
CA SER A 81 0.74 6.46 -9.79
C SER A 81 -0.53 6.95 -9.11
N TYR A 82 -0.40 7.35 -7.84
CA TYR A 82 -1.44 7.89 -7.00
C TYR A 82 -0.99 9.25 -6.44
N PRO A 83 -1.56 10.38 -6.92
CA PRO A 83 -1.20 11.71 -6.45
C PRO A 83 -1.42 11.87 -4.94
N LYS A 84 -0.48 12.51 -4.24
CA LYS A 84 -0.58 12.77 -2.80
C LYS A 84 -1.76 13.67 -2.46
N ASN A 85 -1.88 14.75 -3.24
CA ASN A 85 -2.83 15.86 -3.08
C ASN A 85 -2.93 16.39 -1.63
N HIS A 86 -1.82 16.44 -0.89
CA HIS A 86 -1.80 16.89 0.51
C HIS A 86 -2.26 18.34 0.65
N GLU A 87 -2.10 19.15 -0.40
CA GLU A 87 -2.58 20.54 -0.48
C GLU A 87 -4.10 20.67 -0.34
N LEU A 88 -4.88 19.62 -0.66
CA LEU A 88 -6.33 19.61 -0.48
C LEU A 88 -6.76 19.74 0.98
N LEU A 89 -5.87 19.43 1.93
CA LEU A 89 -6.13 19.63 3.35
C LEU A 89 -6.16 21.11 3.72
N GLY A 90 -5.38 21.96 3.03
CA GLY A 90 -5.24 23.37 3.39
C GLY A 90 -4.98 23.55 4.89
N ASN A 91 -5.83 24.31 5.57
CA ASN A 91 -5.71 24.56 7.02
C ASN A 91 -6.11 23.36 7.89
N LEU A 92 -6.77 22.34 7.34
CA LEU A 92 -7.19 21.15 8.10
C LEU A 92 -5.99 20.32 8.57
N VAL A 93 -4.81 20.50 7.97
CA VAL A 93 -3.57 19.85 8.42
C VAL A 93 -3.23 20.17 9.88
N GLU A 94 -3.72 21.30 10.40
CA GLU A 94 -3.50 21.71 11.78
C GLU A 94 -4.44 21.04 12.79
N ASP A 95 -5.54 20.42 12.33
CA ASP A 95 -6.49 19.71 13.20
C ASP A 95 -5.85 18.46 13.82
N GLU A 96 -6.07 18.26 15.11
CA GLU A 96 -5.49 17.15 15.89
C GLU A 96 -5.91 15.77 15.37
N SER A 97 -7.13 15.64 14.84
CA SER A 97 -7.61 14.38 14.25
C SER A 97 -6.90 14.09 12.94
N VAL A 98 -6.66 15.13 12.11
CA VAL A 98 -5.90 15.00 10.87
C VAL A 98 -4.45 14.63 11.17
N LYS A 99 -3.79 15.34 12.09
CA LYS A 99 -2.42 15.02 12.56
C LYS A 99 -2.32 13.57 13.05
N ARG A 100 -3.33 13.10 13.79
CA ARG A 100 -3.39 11.71 14.25
C ARG A 100 -3.50 10.72 13.09
N MET A 101 -4.34 10.99 12.09
CA MET A 101 -4.47 10.12 10.91
C MET A 101 -3.16 10.07 10.12
N ILE A 102 -2.49 11.21 9.95
CA ILE A 102 -1.17 11.28 9.30
C ILE A 102 -0.16 10.43 10.07
N ALA A 103 -0.09 10.57 11.40
CA ALA A 103 0.81 9.79 12.24
C ALA A 103 0.51 8.28 12.17
N ILE A 104 -0.77 7.89 12.20
CA ILE A 104 -1.18 6.48 12.07
C ILE A 104 -0.75 5.93 10.71
N SER A 105 -0.92 6.70 9.62
CA SER A 105 -0.49 6.29 8.28
C SER A 105 1.02 6.28 8.08
N GLU A 106 1.81 6.72 9.07
CA GLU A 106 3.26 6.88 8.97
C GLU A 106 3.68 7.77 7.79
N GLY A 107 2.84 8.76 7.44
CA GLY A 107 3.03 9.61 6.27
C GLY A 107 2.59 9.00 4.93
N TRP A 108 2.28 7.71 4.86
CA TRP A 108 1.81 7.01 3.66
C TRP A 108 0.30 7.19 3.43
N TYR A 109 -0.10 8.40 3.05
CA TYR A 109 -1.51 8.71 2.79
C TYR A 109 -1.71 9.57 1.53
N THR A 110 -2.87 9.42 0.89
CA THR A 110 -3.32 10.31 -0.19
C THR A 110 -4.62 10.96 0.21
N ILE A 111 -4.87 12.14 -0.35
CA ILE A 111 -6.16 12.83 -0.23
C ILE A 111 -6.84 12.84 -1.59
N ASN A 112 -8.11 12.48 -1.64
CA ASN A 112 -8.91 12.63 -2.86
C ASN A 112 -10.15 13.46 -2.56
N LYS A 113 -10.59 14.24 -3.54
CA LYS A 113 -11.82 15.01 -3.46
C LYS A 113 -12.83 14.44 -4.44
N LYS A 114 -14.00 14.01 -3.93
CA LYS A 114 -15.11 13.51 -4.74
C LYS A 114 -16.41 14.14 -4.24
N ASP A 115 -17.22 14.69 -5.15
CA ASP A 115 -18.49 15.33 -4.83
C ASP A 115 -18.39 16.40 -3.73
N ASN A 116 -17.28 17.16 -3.76
CA ASN A 116 -16.89 18.17 -2.76
C ASN A 116 -16.58 17.63 -1.35
N VAL A 117 -16.48 16.31 -1.19
CA VAL A 117 -16.07 15.64 0.04
C VAL A 117 -14.61 15.19 -0.06
N LEU A 118 -13.85 15.38 1.01
CA LEU A 118 -12.47 14.92 1.11
C LEU A 118 -12.43 13.48 1.64
N TYR A 119 -11.52 12.69 1.10
CA TYR A 119 -11.25 11.33 1.52
C TYR A 119 -9.77 11.20 1.87
N PHE A 120 -9.52 10.64 3.04
CA PHE A 120 -8.19 10.25 3.49
C PHE A 120 -8.00 8.76 3.22
N ASN A 121 -6.98 8.40 2.44
CA ASN A 121 -6.66 7.00 2.17
C ASN A 121 -5.29 6.66 2.77
N ASP A 122 -5.24 5.59 3.57
CA ASP A 122 -4.00 5.01 4.09
C ASP A 122 -3.45 3.97 3.09
N LEU A 123 -2.21 4.14 2.66
CA LEU A 123 -1.57 3.31 1.63
C LEU A 123 -0.85 2.10 2.22
N ARG A 124 -0.72 1.97 3.54
CA ARG A 124 0.02 0.86 4.18
C ARG A 124 -0.62 -0.51 3.95
N PHE A 125 -1.88 -0.57 3.55
CA PHE A 125 -2.56 -1.83 3.27
C PHE A 125 -2.96 -1.98 1.80
N GLY A 126 -2.60 -1.00 0.97
CA GLY A 126 -2.87 -1.03 -0.47
C GLY A 126 -4.36 -0.92 -0.81
N LEU A 127 -4.73 -1.54 -1.93
CA LEU A 127 -6.04 -1.42 -2.56
C LEU A 127 -6.88 -2.69 -2.37
N LEU A 128 -8.19 -2.53 -2.41
CA LEU A 128 -9.17 -3.63 -2.47
C LEU A 128 -9.27 -4.27 -3.87
N SER A 129 -8.47 -3.82 -4.82
CA SER A 129 -8.34 -4.46 -6.13
C SER A 129 -6.96 -4.16 -6.74
N LEU A 130 -6.43 -5.12 -7.48
CA LEU A 130 -5.17 -4.99 -8.23
C LEU A 130 -5.39 -4.49 -9.66
N THR A 131 -6.64 -4.22 -10.05
CA THR A 131 -6.93 -3.67 -11.38
C THR A 131 -6.27 -2.29 -11.53
N PRO A 132 -5.67 -1.98 -12.69
CA PRO A 132 -5.08 -0.66 -12.93
C PRO A 132 -6.07 0.46 -12.63
N LYS A 133 -5.58 1.54 -12.01
CA LYS A 133 -6.38 2.71 -11.61
C LYS A 133 -7.51 2.41 -10.61
N ALA A 134 -7.44 1.33 -9.84
CA ALA A 134 -8.35 1.15 -8.72
C ALA A 134 -8.16 2.30 -7.71
N GLU A 135 -9.25 2.85 -7.18
CA GLU A 135 -9.24 3.95 -6.19
C GLU A 135 -9.85 3.54 -4.84
N ASN A 136 -10.18 2.26 -4.69
CA ASN A 136 -10.75 1.70 -3.48
C ASN A 136 -9.61 1.17 -2.60
N PHE A 137 -9.11 2.02 -1.71
CA PHE A 137 -8.11 1.65 -0.72
C PHE A 137 -8.71 0.76 0.37
N VAL A 138 -7.90 -0.12 0.96
CA VAL A 138 -8.33 -0.96 2.09
C VAL A 138 -8.77 -0.10 3.26
N PHE A 139 -8.12 1.04 3.50
CA PHE A 139 -8.49 2.00 4.52
C PHE A 139 -8.75 3.36 3.88
N LYS A 140 -10.03 3.66 3.68
CA LYS A 140 -10.54 4.87 3.08
C LYS A 140 -11.53 5.52 4.04
N TYR A 141 -11.26 6.76 4.40
CA TYR A 141 -12.03 7.49 5.39
C TYR A 141 -12.59 8.76 4.76
N ARG A 142 -13.92 8.91 4.81
CA ARG A 142 -14.58 10.17 4.50
C ARG A 142 -14.27 11.19 5.61
N MET A 143 -13.88 12.38 5.21
CA MET A 143 -13.61 13.50 6.10
C MET A 143 -14.82 14.42 6.14
N ASP A 144 -15.45 14.54 7.32
CA ASP A 144 -16.58 15.43 7.56
C ASP A 144 -16.10 16.55 8.51
N VAL A 145 -16.30 17.81 8.11
CA VAL A 145 -15.92 19.00 8.88
C VAL A 145 -17.19 19.62 9.48
N ASP A 146 -17.23 19.75 10.80
CA ASP A 146 -18.37 20.36 11.48
C ASP A 146 -18.34 21.89 11.44
N VAL A 147 -19.44 22.52 11.90
CA VAL A 147 -19.57 23.99 11.96
C VAL A 147 -18.56 24.67 12.90
N SER A 148 -17.94 23.90 13.81
CA SER A 148 -16.89 24.39 14.71
C SER A 148 -15.48 24.23 14.13
N GLY A 149 -15.36 23.66 12.92
CA GLY A 149 -14.09 23.42 12.24
C GLY A 149 -13.40 22.11 12.64
N LYS A 150 -14.03 21.26 13.45
CA LYS A 150 -13.47 19.98 13.88
C LYS A 150 -13.69 18.92 12.79
N VAL A 151 -12.64 18.15 12.52
CA VAL A 151 -12.66 17.08 11.53
C VAL A 151 -13.05 15.75 12.18
N THR A 152 -13.95 15.02 11.53
CA THR A 152 -14.27 13.64 11.87
C THR A 152 -14.04 12.72 10.68
N PHE A 153 -13.62 11.49 10.97
CA PHE A 153 -13.32 10.48 9.95
C PHE A 153 -14.33 9.34 10.06
N THR A 154 -15.02 9.05 8.96
CA THR A 154 -15.93 7.90 8.85
C THR A 154 -15.35 6.93 7.83
N GLU A 155 -15.07 5.69 8.24
CA GLU A 155 -14.61 4.66 7.31
C GLU A 155 -15.69 4.34 6.28
N GLU A 156 -15.31 4.30 5.00
CA GLU A 156 -16.25 3.94 3.93
C GLU A 156 -16.61 2.45 4.04
N PRO A 157 -17.90 2.10 3.88
CA PRO A 157 -18.33 0.71 3.96
C PRO A 157 -17.70 -0.11 2.84
N LYS A 158 -17.21 -1.29 3.20
CA LYS A 158 -16.60 -2.25 2.26
C LYS A 158 -17.59 -3.37 1.96
N ASP A 159 -17.61 -3.85 0.73
CA ASP A 159 -18.41 -5.02 0.38
C ASP A 159 -17.59 -6.30 0.61
N ASN A 160 -18.21 -7.35 1.16
CA ASN A 160 -17.60 -8.68 1.25
C ASN A 160 -17.17 -9.24 -0.12
N ARG A 161 -17.81 -8.78 -1.20
CA ARG A 161 -17.43 -9.10 -2.59
C ARG A 161 -16.06 -8.54 -2.95
N ASP A 162 -15.69 -7.37 -2.43
CA ASP A 162 -14.39 -6.73 -2.70
C ASP A 162 -13.25 -7.56 -2.11
N GLY A 163 -13.41 -8.05 -0.87
CA GLY A 163 -12.43 -8.93 -0.24
C GLY A 163 -12.23 -10.25 -1.00
N LYS A 164 -13.32 -10.89 -1.45
CA LYS A 164 -13.24 -12.12 -2.26
C LYS A 164 -12.55 -11.86 -3.61
N LYS A 165 -12.86 -10.73 -4.24
CA LYS A 165 -12.22 -10.30 -5.49
C LYS A 165 -10.72 -10.10 -5.29
N LEU A 166 -10.30 -9.35 -4.27
CA LEU A 166 -8.89 -9.11 -3.95
C LEU A 166 -8.12 -10.42 -3.74
N ILE A 167 -8.66 -11.36 -2.96
CA ILE A 167 -8.00 -12.65 -2.73
C ILE A 167 -7.85 -13.43 -4.04
N SER A 168 -8.87 -13.39 -4.92
CA SER A 168 -8.79 -14.02 -6.24
C SER A 168 -7.72 -13.38 -7.13
N GLU A 169 -7.65 -12.04 -7.15
CA GLU A 169 -6.65 -11.28 -7.90
C GLU A 169 -5.23 -11.55 -7.40
N LEU A 170 -5.03 -11.55 -6.08
CA LEU A 170 -3.75 -11.92 -5.45
C LEU A 170 -3.33 -13.34 -5.82
N TRP A 171 -4.27 -14.29 -5.83
CA TRP A 171 -3.98 -15.67 -6.21
C TRP A 171 -3.54 -15.80 -7.68
N GLN A 172 -4.16 -15.04 -8.59
CA GLN A 172 -3.71 -15.04 -9.99
C GLN A 172 -2.35 -14.38 -10.12
N ARG A 173 -2.17 -13.20 -9.50
CA ARG A 173 -0.93 -12.44 -9.55
C ARG A 173 0.25 -13.19 -8.94
N LEU A 174 0.00 -14.05 -7.95
CA LEU A 174 1.02 -14.90 -7.35
C LEU A 174 1.69 -15.80 -8.40
N LYS A 175 0.96 -16.25 -9.43
CA LYS A 175 1.48 -17.13 -10.49
C LYS A 175 2.33 -16.42 -11.54
N GLY A 176 2.42 -15.09 -11.50
CA GLY A 176 3.09 -14.27 -12.51
C GLY A 176 2.19 -13.17 -13.06
N ASN A 177 2.69 -12.48 -14.09
CA ASN A 177 2.01 -11.45 -14.87
C ASN A 177 1.83 -11.87 -16.33
#